data_AF-A0A963TS92-F1
#
_entry.id   AF-A0A963TS92-F1
#
_cell.length_a   1.000
_cell.length_b   1.000
_cell.length_c   1.000
_cell.angle_alpha   90.00
_cell.angle_beta   90.00
_cell.angle_gamma   90.00
#
_symmetry.space_group_name_H-M   'P 1'
#
loop_
_entity.id
_entity.type
_entity.pdbx_description
1 polymer ?
#
loop_
_entity_poly.entity_id
_entity_poly.type
_entity_poly.pdbx_seq_one_letter_code
_entity_poly.pdbx_strand_id
1 'polypeptide(L)'
;LGKERTDTASATLYATPTDDLRIKINGIYAKDNDGAPAGLLISGPEGLRGMNTTGITNCFAQNPTWPTLFKQNNPTLGNLTDFVCGQIPTGLDYLVDTNTTITPDFINYWNNIVPQNSSALKTNSVGLTRKQRRASINIDYDLPFDGVMSGSTLTLLAGYGKEQVTSIRDFDITPVANWLSRDPQIVKTKQYEARLASGQDNPLTWLLGVSLFDASFSSQFSGGEVIVGADGGLSAVLNSFDLDALLGRTVDGICPCGFPPLDPPPLNKGKTFGVFGSIGYDFTDEFGFDFEWRWQKDKIRAETTAITTVFPFIAPFATGNSSGLGVELGQDFKKFLPRFTLQYQPTDETNVWATFSKGNNPGFFNLDLITRSEEDIALVRAQYPDAKLFADEESLKNYELGWKQELLDRRANFSLVGYFMQWTNQKTRTGVAFDRPDGSQGIANLVVGGYSTDIYGAEFEGNAAVTENLTLNATLNYSDAQFQDFDCGFSDDFAPADADGVVRCDGNQPVQFPKWSGSFATTWTDNLSGNWDYFIRFDGTYTGKRYTDEKNFSWIGAQWLFNLRAGVTDENLRVEAFVTNLFNDDQYLAGNRWTDFSADRGGLFPFEFGLQQGIALTPPKKRQFGVRAAYNF
;
A
#
# COMPACT_ATOMS: atom_id res chain seq x y z
N LEU A 1 14.40 -10.02 -14.60
CA LEU A 1 13.61 -9.04 -13.84
C LEU A 1 12.53 -8.44 -14.73
N GLY A 2 11.35 -8.15 -14.18
CA GLY A 2 10.29 -7.37 -14.84
C GLY A 2 9.54 -8.04 -15.99
N LYS A 3 9.55 -9.37 -16.09
CA LYS A 3 8.66 -10.09 -17.02
C LYS A 3 7.26 -10.14 -16.41
N GLU A 4 6.26 -9.63 -17.10
CA GLU A 4 4.88 -9.62 -16.63
C GLU A 4 4.00 -10.44 -17.58
N ARG A 5 3.06 -11.23 -17.05
CA ARG A 5 2.05 -11.93 -17.85
C ARG A 5 0.75 -12.04 -17.07
N THR A 6 -0.30 -11.49 -17.67
CA THR A 6 -1.68 -11.62 -17.20
C THR A 6 -2.54 -12.29 -18.27
N ASP A 7 -3.22 -13.38 -17.88
CA ASP A 7 -4.28 -14.00 -18.66
C ASP A 7 -5.63 -13.66 -18.00
N THR A 8 -6.52 -12.94 -18.69
CA THR A 8 -7.83 -12.53 -18.16
C THR A 8 -8.96 -12.99 -19.08
N ALA A 9 -10.04 -13.46 -18.48
CA ALA A 9 -11.32 -13.72 -19.12
C ALA A 9 -12.44 -13.04 -18.32
N SER A 10 -13.28 -12.28 -18.99
CA SER A 10 -14.43 -11.63 -18.38
C SER A 10 -15.68 -11.81 -19.24
N ALA A 11 -16.82 -11.98 -18.61
CA ALA A 11 -18.12 -12.03 -19.26
C ALA A 11 -19.08 -11.08 -18.54
N THR A 12 -19.86 -10.33 -19.31
CA THR A 12 -20.97 -9.53 -18.79
C THR A 12 -22.25 -9.95 -19.50
N LEU A 13 -23.27 -10.29 -18.72
CA LEU A 13 -24.63 -10.48 -19.19
C LEU A 13 -25.44 -9.24 -18.81
N TYR A 14 -26.14 -8.67 -19.76
CA TYR A 14 -27.09 -7.58 -19.55
C TYR A 14 -28.48 -8.05 -20.00
N ALA A 15 -29.49 -7.78 -19.18
CA ALA A 15 -30.87 -8.14 -19.48
C ALA A 15 -31.82 -7.03 -19.01
N THR A 16 -32.85 -6.77 -19.81
CA THR A 16 -33.97 -5.88 -19.49
C THR A 16 -35.28 -6.64 -19.67
N PRO A 17 -35.70 -7.48 -18.69
CA PRO A 17 -36.89 -8.31 -18.83
C PRO A 17 -38.19 -7.50 -18.98
N THR A 18 -38.20 -6.29 -18.43
CA THR A 18 -39.26 -5.27 -18.57
C THR A 18 -38.59 -3.91 -18.76
N ASP A 19 -39.38 -2.89 -19.10
CA ASP A 19 -38.87 -1.51 -19.23
C ASP A 19 -38.33 -0.97 -17.90
N ASP A 20 -38.92 -1.38 -16.78
CA ASP A 20 -38.57 -0.93 -15.43
C ASP A 20 -37.47 -1.77 -14.74
N LEU A 21 -37.01 -2.88 -15.34
CA LEU A 21 -36.07 -3.81 -14.69
C LEU A 21 -34.81 -3.99 -15.52
N ARG A 22 -33.67 -3.60 -14.94
CA ARG A 22 -32.35 -3.75 -15.55
C ARG A 22 -31.48 -4.67 -14.69
N ILE A 23 -30.89 -5.69 -15.31
CA ILE A 23 -30.03 -6.66 -14.64
C ILE A 23 -28.69 -6.72 -15.36
N LYS A 24 -27.60 -6.57 -14.60
CA LYS A 24 -26.23 -6.72 -15.08
C LYS A 24 -25.50 -7.73 -14.20
N ILE A 25 -25.04 -8.82 -14.81
CA ILE A 25 -24.19 -9.83 -14.17
C ILE A 25 -22.82 -9.76 -14.80
N ASN A 26 -21.77 -9.71 -13.98
CA ASN A 26 -20.39 -9.72 -14.43
C ASN A 26 -19.61 -10.83 -13.72
N GLY A 27 -18.79 -11.54 -14.48
CA GLY A 27 -17.80 -12.48 -13.96
C GLY A 27 -16.42 -12.19 -14.56
N ILE A 28 -15.38 -12.22 -13.72
CA ILE A 28 -13.99 -12.06 -14.13
C ILE A 28 -13.15 -13.17 -13.51
N TYR A 29 -12.31 -13.77 -14.35
CA TYR A 29 -11.20 -14.61 -13.95
C TYR A 29 -9.90 -14.02 -14.48
N ALA A 30 -8.93 -13.84 -13.61
CA ALA A 30 -7.60 -13.40 -14.00
C ALA A 30 -6.53 -14.30 -13.36
N LYS A 31 -5.44 -14.51 -14.08
CA LYS A 31 -4.26 -15.23 -13.62
C LYS A 31 -3.01 -14.45 -14.02
N ASP A 32 -2.16 -14.16 -13.05
CA ASP A 32 -0.88 -13.51 -13.27
C ASP A 32 0.28 -14.47 -13.01
N ASN A 33 1.34 -14.32 -13.78
CA ASN A 33 2.61 -15.01 -13.60
C ASN A 33 3.75 -14.07 -13.99
N ASP A 34 4.20 -13.30 -13.01
CA ASP A 34 5.23 -12.28 -13.19
C ASP A 34 6.55 -12.79 -12.62
N GLY A 35 7.66 -12.41 -13.25
CA GLY A 35 8.99 -12.62 -12.72
C GLY A 35 9.32 -11.60 -11.62
N ALA A 36 10.47 -11.78 -10.98
CA ALA A 36 10.95 -10.86 -9.94
C ALA A 36 10.95 -9.38 -10.42
N PRO A 37 10.46 -8.44 -9.60
CA PRO A 37 10.55 -7.02 -9.92
C PRO A 37 12.01 -6.57 -10.00
N ALA A 38 12.27 -5.50 -10.73
CA ALA A 38 13.57 -4.83 -10.63
C ALA A 38 13.62 -4.04 -9.33
N GLY A 39 14.73 -4.15 -8.61
CA GLY A 39 15.02 -3.39 -7.40
C GLY A 39 16.51 -3.10 -7.33
N LEU A 40 16.88 -2.16 -6.47
CA LEU A 40 18.26 -2.00 -6.01
C LEU A 40 18.26 -1.61 -4.53
N LEU A 41 19.23 -2.13 -3.81
CA LEU A 41 19.57 -1.68 -2.47
C LEU A 41 20.80 -0.79 -2.54
N ILE A 42 20.69 0.40 -1.97
CA ILE A 42 21.85 1.21 -1.63
C ILE A 42 22.15 0.96 -0.15
N SER A 43 23.26 0.30 0.11
CA SER A 43 23.82 0.17 1.45
C SER A 43 24.20 1.53 2.03
N GLY A 44 24.05 1.67 3.34
CA GLY A 44 24.59 2.83 4.05
C GLY A 44 26.14 2.89 3.96
N PRO A 45 26.74 4.04 4.30
CA PRO A 45 28.20 4.25 4.32
C PRO A 45 29.04 3.18 5.04
N GLU A 46 28.50 2.49 6.04
CA GLU A 46 29.16 1.39 6.77
C GLU A 46 28.79 0.00 6.23
N GLY A 47 27.81 -0.10 5.33
CA GLY A 47 27.41 -1.30 4.61
C GLY A 47 28.46 -1.75 3.58
N LEU A 48 28.25 -2.94 2.98
CA LEU A 48 29.23 -3.61 2.09
C LEU A 48 30.65 -3.72 2.67
N ARG A 49 30.77 -4.00 3.98
CA ARG A 49 32.07 -4.09 4.67
C ARG A 49 32.91 -2.80 4.55
N GLY A 50 32.26 -1.63 4.55
CA GLY A 50 32.91 -0.32 4.46
C GLY A 50 33.28 0.13 3.04
N MET A 51 32.81 -0.57 2.00
CA MET A 51 32.97 -0.15 0.60
C MET A 51 31.79 0.71 0.14
N ASN A 52 31.77 1.98 0.56
CA ASN A 52 30.82 2.97 0.07
C ASN A 52 31.10 3.30 -1.42
N THR A 53 30.44 2.59 -2.33
CA THR A 53 30.59 2.78 -3.78
C THR A 53 29.68 3.85 -4.37
N THR A 54 28.77 4.42 -3.57
CA THR A 54 27.71 5.35 -4.02
C THR A 54 27.96 6.80 -3.58
N GLY A 55 28.96 7.06 -2.74
CA GLY A 55 29.35 8.42 -2.32
C GLY A 55 28.36 9.06 -1.32
N ILE A 56 27.51 8.25 -0.70
CA ILE A 56 26.46 8.70 0.21
C ILE A 56 27.06 8.97 1.60
N THR A 57 26.49 9.91 2.35
CA THR A 57 26.99 10.27 3.68
C THR A 57 26.10 9.77 4.81
N ASN A 58 26.74 9.55 5.96
CA ASN A 58 26.11 9.15 7.21
C ASN A 58 25.64 10.38 8.00
N CYS A 59 24.40 10.36 8.50
CA CYS A 59 23.78 11.54 9.11
C CYS A 59 24.43 11.92 10.43
N PHE A 60 24.83 10.91 11.18
CA PHE A 60 25.52 11.09 12.46
C PHE A 60 26.99 11.49 12.28
N ALA A 61 27.59 11.24 11.10
CA ALA A 61 28.94 11.72 10.79
C ALA A 61 28.96 13.21 10.38
N GLN A 62 27.88 13.71 9.77
CA GLN A 62 27.78 15.12 9.35
C GLN A 62 27.36 16.08 10.48
N ASN A 63 26.79 15.56 11.58
CA ASN A 63 26.26 16.38 12.67
C ASN A 63 26.79 15.90 14.03
N PRO A 64 28.04 16.22 14.40
CA PRO A 64 28.69 15.71 15.62
C PRO A 64 28.04 16.21 16.93
N THR A 65 27.09 17.15 16.85
CA THR A 65 26.26 17.58 17.99
C THR A 65 25.05 16.69 18.23
N TRP A 66 24.67 15.83 17.27
CA TRP A 66 23.69 14.79 17.53
C TRP A 66 24.36 13.73 18.40
N PRO A 67 23.79 13.37 19.55
CA PRO A 67 24.37 12.32 20.36
C PRO A 67 24.44 11.04 19.55
N THR A 68 25.56 10.32 19.66
CA THR A 68 25.62 8.93 19.22
C THR A 68 24.48 8.19 19.89
N LEU A 69 23.53 7.70 19.09
CA LEU A 69 22.40 6.97 19.64
C LEU A 69 22.93 5.62 20.14
N PHE A 70 22.89 5.44 21.46
CA PHE A 70 23.36 4.22 22.12
C PHE A 70 22.20 3.26 22.29
N LYS A 71 22.49 1.96 22.21
CA LYS A 71 21.56 0.97 22.72
C LYS A 71 21.46 1.10 24.23
N GLN A 72 20.33 1.61 24.72
CA GLN A 72 20.15 2.00 26.14
C GLN A 72 20.53 0.88 27.14
N ASN A 73 20.41 -0.40 26.74
CA ASN A 73 20.60 -1.57 27.60
C ASN A 73 21.74 -2.53 27.19
N ASN A 74 22.52 -2.24 26.13
CA ASN A 74 23.64 -3.12 25.77
C ASN A 74 24.79 -2.38 25.04
N PRO A 75 25.82 -1.89 25.75
CA PRO A 75 26.97 -1.19 25.17
C PRO A 75 27.92 -2.08 24.35
N THR A 76 27.69 -3.40 24.27
CA THR A 76 28.45 -4.29 23.38
C THR A 76 27.86 -4.39 21.98
N LEU A 77 26.58 -4.07 21.81
CA LEU A 77 25.95 -3.85 20.52
C LEU A 77 26.24 -2.39 20.13
N GLY A 78 27.08 -2.21 19.11
CA GLY A 78 27.65 -0.90 18.77
C GLY A 78 26.63 0.22 18.51
N ASN A 79 27.14 1.43 18.28
CA ASN A 79 26.32 2.61 18.00
C ASN A 79 25.43 2.41 16.76
N LEU A 80 24.28 3.09 16.72
CA LEU A 80 23.54 3.26 15.47
C LEU A 80 24.44 4.02 14.48
N THR A 81 25.02 3.30 13.51
CA THR A 81 26.15 3.85 12.74
C THR A 81 25.85 4.14 11.29
N ASP A 82 24.67 3.86 10.74
CA ASP A 82 24.55 3.83 9.28
C ASP A 82 23.22 4.34 8.72
N PHE A 83 22.98 5.66 8.77
CA PHE A 83 21.82 6.30 8.13
C PHE A 83 22.22 7.08 6.89
N VAL A 84 21.55 6.81 5.78
CA VAL A 84 21.69 7.55 4.52
C VAL A 84 21.06 8.93 4.65
N CYS A 85 21.77 9.98 4.20
CA CYS A 85 21.22 11.33 4.14
C CYS A 85 21.37 11.98 2.77
N GLY A 86 20.56 13.01 2.59
CA GLY A 86 20.59 13.84 1.42
C GLY A 86 19.79 13.26 0.27
N GLN A 87 20.02 13.84 -0.91
CA GLN A 87 19.42 13.33 -2.13
C GLN A 87 20.11 12.05 -2.57
N ILE A 88 19.33 11.01 -2.83
CA ILE A 88 19.83 9.76 -3.40
C ILE A 88 20.29 10.03 -4.85
N PRO A 89 21.54 9.69 -5.22
CA PRO A 89 22.06 9.89 -6.57
C PRO A 89 21.39 8.96 -7.58
N THR A 90 21.15 9.44 -8.80
CA THR A 90 20.68 8.62 -9.93
C THR A 90 21.83 8.01 -10.71
N GLY A 91 21.54 7.30 -11.81
CA GLY A 91 22.56 6.63 -12.63
C GLY A 91 23.17 5.36 -12.02
N LEU A 92 22.59 4.82 -10.95
CA LEU A 92 23.07 3.60 -10.28
C LEU A 92 22.52 2.32 -10.91
N ASP A 93 22.36 2.31 -12.24
CA ASP A 93 21.82 1.16 -12.99
C ASP A 93 22.62 -0.14 -12.78
N TYR A 94 23.91 -0.02 -12.45
CA TYR A 94 24.79 -1.16 -12.18
C TYR A 94 24.48 -1.88 -10.87
N LEU A 95 23.68 -1.27 -9.98
CA LEU A 95 23.19 -1.88 -8.74
C LEU A 95 21.81 -2.52 -8.92
N VAL A 96 21.16 -2.37 -10.07
CA VAL A 96 19.85 -2.99 -10.34
C VAL A 96 20.04 -4.48 -10.52
N ASP A 97 19.92 -5.20 -9.42
CA ASP A 97 19.99 -6.66 -9.41
C ASP A 97 19.23 -7.21 -8.21
N THR A 98 18.62 -8.37 -8.39
CA THR A 98 17.92 -9.11 -7.33
C THR A 98 18.15 -10.59 -7.58
N ASN A 99 18.34 -11.37 -6.53
CA ASN A 99 18.47 -12.81 -6.68
C ASN A 99 17.19 -13.43 -7.28
N THR A 100 17.32 -14.00 -8.47
CA THR A 100 16.23 -14.74 -9.15
C THR A 100 16.47 -16.24 -9.24
N THR A 101 17.60 -16.70 -8.71
CA THR A 101 17.97 -18.12 -8.73
C THR A 101 17.29 -18.84 -7.57
N ILE A 102 16.48 -19.84 -7.91
CA ILE A 102 15.84 -20.74 -6.95
C ILE A 102 16.11 -22.18 -7.37
N THR A 103 16.55 -23.03 -6.44
CA THR A 103 16.84 -24.44 -6.76
C THR A 103 15.55 -25.26 -6.87
N PRO A 104 15.54 -26.36 -7.65
CA PRO A 104 14.42 -27.30 -7.66
C PRO A 104 14.05 -27.84 -6.27
N ASP A 105 15.04 -27.92 -5.37
CA ASP A 105 14.87 -28.45 -4.02
C ASP A 105 14.11 -27.45 -3.14
N PHE A 106 14.38 -26.14 -3.27
CA PHE A 106 13.57 -25.10 -2.63
C PHE A 106 12.15 -25.03 -3.19
N ILE A 107 12.00 -25.15 -4.51
CA ILE A 107 10.67 -25.23 -5.14
C ILE A 107 9.91 -26.42 -4.56
N ASN A 108 10.55 -27.59 -4.43
CA ASN A 108 9.92 -28.78 -3.86
C ASN A 108 9.59 -28.60 -2.37
N TYR A 109 10.51 -28.02 -1.60
CA TYR A 109 10.31 -27.72 -0.19
C TYR A 109 9.07 -26.84 0.03
N TRP A 110 9.00 -25.66 -0.61
CA TRP A 110 7.86 -24.74 -0.48
C TRP A 110 6.55 -25.28 -1.06
N ASN A 111 6.60 -26.01 -2.18
CA ASN A 111 5.38 -26.49 -2.82
C ASN A 111 4.80 -27.78 -2.23
N ASN A 112 5.63 -28.60 -1.56
CA ASN A 112 5.24 -29.96 -1.18
C ASN A 112 5.58 -30.37 0.27
N ILE A 113 6.49 -29.70 0.98
CA ILE A 113 7.00 -30.15 2.30
C ILE A 113 6.58 -29.21 3.43
N VAL A 114 6.72 -27.91 3.19
CA VAL A 114 6.32 -26.85 4.11
C VAL A 114 4.81 -26.98 4.45
N PRO A 115 4.41 -26.86 5.73
CA PRO A 115 3.03 -27.03 6.20
C PRO A 115 2.00 -26.49 5.24
N GLN A 116 1.11 -27.40 4.84
CA GLN A 116 0.19 -27.22 3.74
C GLN A 116 -0.85 -26.15 4.11
N ASN A 117 -0.54 -24.88 3.84
CA ASN A 117 -1.58 -23.97 3.38
C ASN A 117 -2.06 -24.54 2.05
N SER A 118 -2.96 -25.52 2.10
CA SER A 118 -3.51 -26.26 0.95
C SER A 118 -4.15 -25.33 -0.10
N SER A 119 -4.39 -24.07 0.28
CA SER A 119 -4.92 -23.03 -0.57
C SER A 119 -3.88 -22.03 -1.08
N ALA A 120 -2.60 -22.13 -0.72
CA ALA A 120 -1.53 -21.33 -1.34
C ALA A 120 -1.32 -21.75 -2.80
N LEU A 121 -0.99 -20.80 -3.69
CA LEU A 121 -0.65 -21.13 -5.07
C LEU A 121 0.78 -21.69 -5.12
N LYS A 122 0.96 -22.76 -5.88
CA LYS A 122 2.30 -23.25 -6.23
C LYS A 122 2.95 -22.28 -7.21
N THR A 123 4.24 -22.03 -7.01
CA THR A 123 5.07 -21.23 -7.91
C THR A 123 6.42 -21.91 -8.09
N ASN A 124 7.03 -21.72 -9.27
CA ASN A 124 8.29 -22.35 -9.66
C ASN A 124 9.37 -21.32 -10.02
N SER A 125 9.13 -20.03 -9.73
CA SER A 125 10.03 -18.94 -10.06
C SER A 125 9.91 -17.82 -9.03
N VAL A 126 10.99 -17.06 -8.86
CA VAL A 126 10.97 -15.79 -8.14
C VAL A 126 10.10 -14.80 -8.91
N GLY A 127 9.16 -14.17 -8.21
CA GLY A 127 8.11 -13.31 -8.76
C GLY A 127 6.73 -13.60 -8.18
N LEU A 128 5.69 -13.11 -8.85
CA LEU A 128 4.30 -13.15 -8.39
C LEU A 128 3.51 -14.20 -9.16
N THR A 129 2.80 -15.08 -8.44
CA THR A 129 1.70 -15.88 -9.00
C THR A 129 0.40 -15.48 -8.35
N ARG A 130 -0.58 -15.04 -9.14
CA ARG A 130 -1.91 -14.63 -8.63
C ARG A 130 -3.03 -15.30 -9.39
N LYS A 131 -4.12 -15.63 -8.68
CA LYS A 131 -5.40 -16.03 -9.27
C LYS A 131 -6.52 -15.22 -8.63
N GLN A 132 -7.31 -14.56 -9.45
CA GLN A 132 -8.46 -13.76 -9.05
C GLN A 132 -9.74 -14.31 -9.67
N ARG A 133 -10.80 -14.35 -8.87
CA ARG A 133 -12.17 -14.66 -9.30
C ARG A 133 -13.08 -13.61 -8.71
N ARG A 134 -13.86 -12.95 -9.55
CA ARG A 134 -14.85 -11.96 -9.13
C ARG A 134 -16.17 -12.24 -9.84
N ALA A 135 -17.26 -12.10 -9.11
CA ALA A 135 -18.61 -12.14 -9.65
C ALA A 135 -19.44 -11.05 -8.99
N SER A 136 -20.25 -10.35 -9.77
CA SER A 136 -21.17 -9.34 -9.26
C SER A 136 -22.49 -9.37 -10.01
N ILE A 137 -23.56 -9.03 -9.32
CA ILE A 137 -24.87 -8.77 -9.88
C ILE A 137 -25.33 -7.38 -9.45
N ASN A 138 -25.85 -6.62 -10.39
CA ASN A 138 -26.57 -5.37 -10.18
C ASN A 138 -27.99 -5.54 -10.73
N ILE A 139 -28.99 -5.20 -9.94
CA ILE A 139 -30.40 -5.18 -10.31
C ILE A 139 -30.92 -3.79 -9.99
N ASP A 140 -31.39 -3.08 -11.01
CA ASP A 140 -32.06 -1.78 -10.88
C ASP A 140 -33.53 -1.97 -11.25
N TYR A 141 -34.44 -1.56 -10.35
CA TYR A 141 -35.88 -1.62 -10.55
C TYR A 141 -36.51 -0.24 -10.34
N ASP A 142 -37.10 0.31 -11.38
CA ASP A 142 -37.80 1.58 -11.34
C ASP A 142 -39.19 1.37 -10.74
N LEU A 143 -39.50 2.17 -9.72
CA LEU A 143 -40.70 1.98 -8.91
C LEU A 143 -41.86 2.81 -9.47
N PRO A 144 -43.04 2.22 -9.67
CA PRO A 144 -44.19 2.91 -10.26
C PRO A 144 -44.98 3.72 -9.21
N PHE A 145 -44.27 4.52 -8.41
CA PHE A 145 -44.87 5.36 -7.37
C PHE A 145 -45.02 6.80 -7.87
N ASP A 146 -46.06 7.49 -7.40
CA ASP A 146 -46.32 8.90 -7.71
C ASP A 146 -45.90 9.83 -6.56
N GLY A 147 -45.92 11.14 -6.80
CA GLY A 147 -45.62 12.16 -5.79
C GLY A 147 -44.14 12.21 -5.41
N VAL A 148 -43.83 12.34 -4.12
CA VAL A 148 -42.45 12.42 -3.59
C VAL A 148 -41.60 11.16 -3.82
N MET A 149 -42.21 10.08 -4.33
CA MET A 149 -41.53 8.85 -4.72
C MET A 149 -41.49 8.65 -6.24
N SER A 150 -41.92 9.64 -7.03
CA SER A 150 -41.86 9.57 -8.49
C SER A 150 -40.42 9.49 -8.99
N GLY A 151 -40.19 8.61 -9.97
CA GLY A 151 -38.87 8.34 -10.53
C GLY A 151 -37.91 7.59 -9.58
N SER A 152 -38.42 7.00 -8.50
CA SER A 152 -37.55 6.29 -7.54
C SER A 152 -37.04 4.97 -8.11
N THR A 153 -35.79 4.63 -7.83
CA THR A 153 -35.16 3.36 -8.23
C THR A 153 -34.72 2.58 -6.99
N LEU A 154 -35.07 1.29 -6.95
CA LEU A 154 -34.47 0.32 -6.05
C LEU A 154 -33.30 -0.36 -6.75
N THR A 155 -32.10 -0.20 -6.22
CA THR A 155 -30.91 -0.94 -6.68
C THR A 155 -30.52 -2.01 -5.66
N LEU A 156 -30.26 -3.22 -6.14
CA LEU A 156 -29.70 -4.34 -5.38
C LEU A 156 -28.36 -4.75 -5.97
N LEU A 157 -27.34 -4.81 -5.13
CA LEU A 157 -25.99 -5.20 -5.50
C LEU A 157 -25.55 -6.38 -4.67
N ALA A 158 -24.95 -7.39 -5.30
CA ALA A 158 -24.22 -8.43 -4.60
C ALA A 158 -22.92 -8.75 -5.33
N GLY A 159 -21.86 -8.97 -4.56
CA GLY A 159 -20.51 -9.22 -5.06
C GLY A 159 -19.80 -10.30 -4.27
N TYR A 160 -18.99 -11.08 -4.98
CA TYR A 160 -18.07 -12.05 -4.40
C TYR A 160 -16.70 -11.92 -5.06
N GLY A 161 -15.66 -11.92 -4.24
CA GLY A 161 -14.27 -11.96 -4.67
C GLY A 161 -13.49 -13.04 -3.96
N LYS A 162 -12.63 -13.74 -4.69
CA LYS A 162 -11.54 -14.55 -4.12
C LYS A 162 -10.26 -14.26 -4.85
N GLU A 163 -9.23 -13.95 -4.10
CA GLU A 163 -7.88 -13.74 -4.58
C GLU A 163 -6.92 -14.64 -3.82
N GLN A 164 -6.03 -15.26 -4.55
CA GLN A 164 -4.95 -16.07 -4.02
C GLN A 164 -3.67 -15.56 -4.65
N VAL A 165 -2.68 -15.23 -3.83
CA VAL A 165 -1.38 -14.73 -4.23
C VAL A 165 -0.32 -15.62 -3.59
N THR A 166 0.72 -15.92 -4.34
CA THR A 166 2.00 -16.37 -3.78
C THR A 166 3.08 -15.58 -4.48
N SER A 167 3.83 -14.79 -3.71
CA SER A 167 5.05 -14.14 -4.20
C SER A 167 6.26 -14.88 -3.66
N ILE A 168 7.27 -15.14 -4.49
CA ILE A 168 8.64 -15.40 -4.02
C ILE A 168 9.44 -14.17 -4.34
N ARG A 169 10.08 -13.57 -3.36
CA ARG A 169 10.86 -12.35 -3.53
C ARG A 169 12.22 -12.47 -2.88
N ASP A 170 13.18 -11.83 -3.51
CA ASP A 170 14.42 -11.48 -2.88
C ASP A 170 14.15 -10.41 -1.82
N PHE A 171 14.42 -10.76 -0.56
CA PHE A 171 14.11 -9.96 0.61
C PHE A 171 15.23 -8.98 0.95
N ASP A 172 16.48 -9.30 0.59
CA ASP A 172 17.61 -8.39 0.75
C ASP A 172 17.79 -7.43 -0.43
N ILE A 173 17.18 -7.73 -1.58
CA ILE A 173 17.18 -6.86 -2.78
C ILE A 173 18.63 -6.67 -3.29
N THR A 174 19.40 -7.75 -3.26
CA THR A 174 20.79 -7.81 -3.71
C THR A 174 21.01 -9.03 -4.62
N PRO A 175 22.10 -9.08 -5.41
CA PRO A 175 22.42 -10.28 -6.17
C PRO A 175 22.86 -11.47 -5.29
N VAL A 176 23.02 -11.27 -3.97
CA VAL A 176 23.49 -12.32 -3.07
C VAL A 176 22.38 -13.34 -2.87
N ALA A 177 22.70 -14.63 -3.05
CA ALA A 177 21.74 -15.71 -2.90
C ALA A 177 21.50 -16.04 -1.42
N ASN A 178 20.96 -15.07 -0.70
CA ASN A 178 20.91 -15.10 0.75
C ASN A 178 19.48 -15.08 1.29
N TRP A 179 18.72 -14.00 1.12
CA TRP A 179 17.38 -13.90 1.73
C TRP A 179 16.26 -14.03 0.69
N LEU A 180 15.64 -15.22 0.59
CA LEU A 180 14.41 -15.39 -0.19
C LEU A 180 13.21 -15.53 0.75
N SER A 181 12.16 -14.76 0.49
CA SER A 181 10.87 -14.91 1.18
C SER A 181 9.79 -15.43 0.23
N ARG A 182 8.94 -16.33 0.75
CA ARG A 182 7.69 -16.75 0.11
C ARG A 182 6.49 -16.24 0.88
N ASP A 183 5.63 -15.49 0.20
CA ASP A 183 4.51 -14.75 0.78
C ASP A 183 3.17 -15.24 0.20
N PRO A 184 2.56 -16.33 0.70
CA PRO A 184 1.23 -16.73 0.28
C PRO A 184 0.15 -15.95 1.03
N GLN A 185 -0.83 -15.45 0.28
CA GLN A 185 -1.94 -14.65 0.78
C GLN A 185 -3.26 -15.11 0.16
N ILE A 186 -4.32 -15.07 0.95
CA ILE A 186 -5.67 -15.38 0.50
C ILE A 186 -6.61 -14.30 0.99
N VAL A 187 -7.32 -13.67 0.05
CA VAL A 187 -8.36 -12.69 0.33
C VAL A 187 -9.68 -13.25 -0.17
N LYS A 188 -10.73 -13.19 0.66
CA LYS A 188 -12.11 -13.45 0.23
C LYS A 188 -12.96 -12.25 0.63
N THR A 189 -13.81 -11.78 -0.27
CA THR A 189 -14.74 -10.68 -0.04
C THR A 189 -16.15 -11.08 -0.46
N LYS A 190 -17.13 -10.61 0.29
CA LYS A 190 -18.55 -10.66 -0.02
C LYS A 190 -19.13 -9.29 0.28
N GLN A 191 -19.96 -8.80 -0.63
CA GLN A 191 -20.66 -7.53 -0.46
C GLN A 191 -22.12 -7.69 -0.87
N TYR A 192 -23.01 -7.07 -0.09
CA TYR A 192 -24.43 -6.97 -0.38
C TYR A 192 -24.87 -5.54 -0.09
N GLU A 193 -25.65 -4.95 -0.97
CA GLU A 193 -26.20 -3.61 -0.78
C GLU A 193 -27.59 -3.52 -1.38
N ALA A 194 -28.47 -2.81 -0.69
CA ALA A 194 -29.76 -2.39 -1.21
C ALA A 194 -29.88 -0.89 -0.97
N ARG A 195 -30.26 -0.14 -2.01
CA ARG A 195 -30.47 1.31 -1.94
C ARG A 195 -31.77 1.67 -2.64
N LEU A 196 -32.49 2.61 -2.04
CA LEU A 196 -33.66 3.25 -2.60
C LEU A 196 -33.33 4.73 -2.76
N ALA A 197 -33.47 5.26 -3.96
CA ALA A 197 -33.20 6.65 -4.27
C ALA A 197 -34.41 7.29 -4.97
N SER A 198 -34.64 8.57 -4.71
CA SER A 198 -35.63 9.37 -5.45
C SER A 198 -35.21 9.63 -6.89
N GLY A 199 -36.15 10.07 -7.73
CA GLY A 199 -35.82 10.69 -9.00
C GLY A 199 -34.97 11.95 -8.82
N GLN A 200 -34.13 12.26 -9.81
CA GLN A 200 -33.23 13.42 -9.82
C GLN A 200 -33.95 14.73 -10.20
N ASP A 201 -35.14 14.65 -10.79
CA ASP A 201 -35.89 15.82 -11.28
C ASP A 201 -36.71 16.53 -10.18
N ASN A 202 -36.53 16.15 -8.92
CA ASN A 202 -37.25 16.72 -7.77
C ASN A 202 -36.35 17.66 -6.97
N PRO A 203 -36.83 18.84 -6.51
CA PRO A 203 -36.05 19.75 -5.64
C PRO A 203 -35.61 19.14 -4.30
N LEU A 204 -36.27 18.06 -3.87
CA LEU A 204 -35.86 17.22 -2.75
C LEU A 204 -35.37 15.90 -3.31
N THR A 205 -34.06 15.67 -3.24
CA THR A 205 -33.45 14.39 -3.57
C THR A 205 -33.12 13.63 -2.29
N TRP A 206 -33.30 12.31 -2.31
CA TRP A 206 -32.99 11.49 -1.14
C TRP A 206 -32.54 10.09 -1.53
N LEU A 207 -31.71 9.51 -0.67
CA LEU A 207 -31.26 8.12 -0.76
C LEU A 207 -31.31 7.48 0.61
N LEU A 208 -31.74 6.22 0.67
CA LEU A 208 -31.60 5.36 1.84
C LEU A 208 -31.04 4.02 1.43
N GLY A 209 -30.02 3.54 2.14
CA GLY A 209 -29.36 2.29 1.83
C GLY A 209 -28.89 1.50 3.03
N VAL A 210 -28.74 0.20 2.82
CA VAL A 210 -28.14 -0.75 3.75
C VAL A 210 -27.07 -1.54 3.04
N SER A 211 -25.95 -1.78 3.71
CA SER A 211 -24.79 -2.49 3.17
C SER A 211 -24.24 -3.51 4.16
N LEU A 212 -23.78 -4.64 3.64
CA LEU A 212 -23.05 -5.66 4.37
C LEU A 212 -21.79 -6.02 3.59
N PHE A 213 -20.63 -5.79 4.19
CA PHE A 213 -19.34 -6.21 3.67
C PHE A 213 -18.72 -7.24 4.63
N ASP A 214 -18.21 -8.34 4.09
CA ASP A 214 -17.57 -9.42 4.84
C ASP A 214 -16.29 -9.82 4.10
N ALA A 215 -15.15 -9.60 4.75
CA ALA A 215 -13.83 -9.86 4.20
C ALA A 215 -13.02 -10.74 5.15
N SER A 216 -12.21 -11.61 4.58
CA SER A 216 -11.20 -12.36 5.30
C SER A 216 -9.88 -12.32 4.56
N PHE A 217 -8.81 -12.17 5.32
CA PHE A 217 -7.43 -12.13 4.87
C PHE A 217 -6.60 -13.10 5.70
N SER A 218 -5.84 -13.94 5.00
CA SER A 218 -4.88 -14.86 5.62
C SER A 218 -3.54 -14.68 4.95
N SER A 219 -2.48 -14.55 5.75
CA SER A 219 -1.09 -14.52 5.32
C SER A 219 -0.23 -15.31 6.30
N GLN A 220 0.83 -15.94 5.80
CA GLN A 220 1.81 -16.62 6.66
C GLN A 220 2.80 -15.60 7.24
N PHE A 221 2.85 -15.55 8.58
CA PHE A 221 3.66 -14.60 9.36
C PHE A 221 3.42 -13.13 8.94
N SER A 222 4.02 -12.17 9.62
CA SER A 222 3.91 -10.74 9.28
C SER A 222 4.68 -10.38 7.98
N GLY A 223 4.82 -11.30 7.01
CA GLY A 223 5.60 -11.08 5.79
C GLY A 223 6.36 -12.30 5.24
N GLY A 224 5.82 -13.51 5.38
CA GLY A 224 6.24 -14.69 4.60
C GLY A 224 7.16 -15.70 5.30
N GLU A 225 7.43 -16.78 4.57
CA GLU A 225 8.36 -17.87 4.89
C GLU A 225 9.76 -17.52 4.35
N VAL A 226 10.71 -17.27 5.23
CA VAL A 226 12.06 -16.82 4.85
C VAL A 226 13.06 -17.98 4.88
N ILE A 227 13.92 -18.04 3.86
CA ILE A 227 15.08 -18.92 3.78
C ILE A 227 16.33 -18.05 3.70
N VAL A 228 17.35 -18.41 4.49
CA VAL A 228 18.64 -17.72 4.55
C VAL A 228 19.73 -18.64 3.96
N GLY A 229 20.59 -18.10 3.09
CA GLY A 229 21.70 -18.79 2.44
C GLY A 229 22.97 -18.86 3.31
N ALA A 230 23.95 -19.68 2.91
CA ALA A 230 25.22 -19.81 3.65
C ALA A 230 26.10 -18.54 3.62
N ASP A 231 25.94 -17.68 2.61
CA ASP A 231 26.67 -16.40 2.50
C ASP A 231 26.11 -15.30 3.43
N GLY A 232 25.02 -15.57 4.16
CA GLY A 232 24.35 -14.61 5.04
C GLY A 232 24.88 -14.46 6.45
N GLY A 233 26.11 -14.90 6.72
CA GLY A 233 26.73 -14.74 8.03
C GLY A 233 26.17 -15.65 9.12
N LEU A 234 25.27 -16.59 8.81
CA LEU A 234 24.85 -17.65 9.74
C LEU A 234 26.00 -18.65 9.94
N SER A 235 26.87 -18.31 10.88
CA SER A 235 28.07 -19.08 11.25
C SER A 235 27.77 -20.34 12.05
N ALA A 236 26.52 -20.51 12.52
CA ALA A 236 26.10 -21.58 13.40
C ALA A 236 25.41 -22.70 12.61
N VAL A 237 26.04 -23.88 12.59
CA VAL A 237 25.38 -25.12 12.17
C VAL A 237 24.28 -25.43 13.20
N LEU A 238 23.02 -25.33 12.78
CA LEU A 238 21.89 -25.69 13.62
C LEU A 238 21.69 -27.20 13.60
N ASN A 239 22.24 -27.91 14.59
CA ASN A 239 22.07 -29.38 14.74
C ASN A 239 20.60 -29.84 14.90
N SER A 240 19.65 -28.92 15.00
CA SER A 240 18.22 -29.19 15.25
C SER A 240 17.34 -29.19 14.00
N PHE A 241 17.86 -28.87 12.82
CA PHE A 241 17.12 -28.92 11.55
C PHE A 241 18.01 -29.46 10.43
N ASP A 242 17.91 -30.76 10.17
CA ASP A 242 18.64 -31.45 9.13
C ASP A 242 17.75 -31.60 7.88
N LEU A 243 17.90 -30.68 6.94
CA LEU A 243 17.18 -30.73 5.66
C LEU A 243 17.58 -31.96 4.84
N ASP A 244 18.81 -32.47 5.01
CA ASP A 244 19.27 -33.66 4.33
C ASP A 244 18.51 -34.90 4.82
N ALA A 245 18.22 -34.96 6.13
CA ALA A 245 17.37 -35.99 6.72
C ALA A 245 15.90 -35.86 6.30
N LEU A 246 15.37 -34.64 6.16
CA LEU A 246 13.99 -34.40 5.70
C LEU A 246 13.79 -34.71 4.21
N LEU A 247 14.79 -34.42 3.37
CA LEU A 247 14.76 -34.65 1.93
C LEU A 247 15.35 -36.01 1.51
N GLY A 248 16.00 -36.72 2.43
CA GLY A 248 16.62 -38.02 2.20
C GLY A 248 17.88 -37.99 1.33
N ARG A 249 18.55 -36.83 1.20
CA ARG A 249 19.81 -36.64 0.45
C ARG A 249 20.54 -35.38 0.88
N THR A 250 21.85 -35.33 0.70
CA THR A 250 22.69 -34.15 0.94
C THR A 250 22.33 -32.98 0.03
N VAL A 251 22.13 -31.80 0.61
CA VAL A 251 21.93 -30.52 -0.09
C VAL A 251 23.12 -29.61 0.19
N ASP A 252 23.95 -29.36 -0.83
CA ASP A 252 25.10 -28.47 -0.69
C ASP A 252 24.68 -27.00 -0.52
N GLY A 253 25.29 -26.31 0.46
CA GLY A 253 25.54 -24.87 0.39
C GLY A 253 24.54 -23.92 1.05
N ILE A 254 23.52 -24.38 1.78
CA ILE A 254 22.57 -23.48 2.46
C ILE A 254 22.20 -24.08 3.80
N CYS A 255 22.44 -23.37 4.91
CA CYS A 255 21.83 -23.68 6.19
C CYS A 255 20.37 -23.22 6.11
N PRO A 256 19.40 -24.12 5.92
CA PRO A 256 18.01 -23.74 5.81
C PRO A 256 17.51 -23.52 7.23
N CYS A 257 17.88 -22.42 7.86
CA CYS A 257 17.08 -21.88 8.95
C CYS A 257 15.81 -21.30 8.33
N GLY A 258 14.99 -22.17 7.74
CA GLY A 258 13.61 -21.83 7.47
C GLY A 258 12.98 -21.56 8.83
N PHE A 259 12.45 -20.36 9.02
CA PHE A 259 11.49 -20.16 10.10
C PHE A 259 10.32 -21.10 9.79
N PRO A 260 10.14 -22.21 10.55
CA PRO A 260 9.12 -23.17 10.18
C PRO A 260 7.77 -22.44 10.24
N PRO A 261 6.89 -22.61 9.25
CA PRO A 261 5.62 -21.93 9.28
C PRO A 261 4.81 -22.46 10.46
N LEU A 262 4.28 -21.53 11.25
CA LEU A 262 3.25 -21.82 12.23
C LEU A 262 1.99 -22.20 11.45
N ASP A 263 1.57 -23.46 11.58
CA ASP A 263 0.33 -23.95 10.98
C ASP A 263 -0.88 -23.63 11.89
N PRO A 264 -2.05 -23.27 11.35
CA PRO A 264 -2.32 -22.46 10.15
C PRO A 264 -2.02 -20.95 10.34
N PRO A 265 -1.86 -20.16 9.26
CA PRO A 265 -1.70 -18.71 9.36
C PRO A 265 -2.87 -18.03 10.08
N PRO A 266 -2.63 -16.94 10.84
CA PRO A 266 -3.70 -16.20 11.47
C PRO A 266 -4.69 -15.71 10.41
N LEU A 267 -5.98 -15.84 10.71
CA LEU A 267 -7.05 -15.41 9.82
C LEU A 267 -7.65 -14.12 10.37
N ASN A 268 -7.37 -13.01 9.69
CA ASN A 268 -7.99 -11.72 9.98
C ASN A 268 -9.33 -11.64 9.24
N LYS A 269 -10.39 -11.24 9.93
CA LYS A 269 -11.73 -11.07 9.37
C LYS A 269 -12.26 -9.69 9.71
N GLY A 270 -12.92 -9.07 8.74
CA GLY A 270 -13.60 -7.80 8.90
C GLY A 270 -15.03 -7.93 8.40
N LYS A 271 -15.99 -7.52 9.21
CA LYS A 271 -17.40 -7.46 8.81
C LYS A 271 -17.99 -6.10 9.13
N THR A 272 -18.43 -5.39 8.09
CA THR A 272 -19.02 -4.06 8.19
C THR A 272 -20.49 -4.13 7.84
N PHE A 273 -21.35 -3.76 8.78
CA PHE A 273 -22.75 -3.47 8.49
C PHE A 273 -22.95 -1.96 8.52
N GLY A 274 -23.54 -1.40 7.47
CA GLY A 274 -23.77 0.03 7.34
C GLY A 274 -25.21 0.36 6.98
N VAL A 275 -25.76 1.39 7.61
CA VAL A 275 -26.98 2.07 7.19
C VAL A 275 -26.57 3.49 6.80
N PHE A 276 -26.99 3.93 5.62
CA PHE A 276 -26.56 5.20 5.07
C PHE A 276 -27.69 5.88 4.31
N GLY A 277 -27.56 7.18 4.10
CA GLY A 277 -28.50 7.93 3.30
C GLY A 277 -28.00 9.32 2.99
N SER A 278 -28.75 10.00 2.11
CA SER A 278 -28.54 11.40 1.77
C SER A 278 -29.87 12.12 1.65
N ILE A 279 -29.84 13.43 1.90
CA ILE A 279 -30.92 14.37 1.63
C ILE A 279 -30.28 15.58 0.97
N GLY A 280 -30.68 15.87 -0.27
CA GLY A 280 -30.34 17.07 -1.01
C GLY A 280 -31.56 17.97 -1.13
N TYR A 281 -31.39 19.27 -0.93
CA TYR A 281 -32.47 20.25 -1.09
C TYR A 281 -31.96 21.54 -1.73
N ASP A 282 -32.62 21.93 -2.82
CA ASP A 282 -32.39 23.20 -3.49
C ASP A 282 -33.30 24.27 -2.87
N PHE A 283 -32.71 25.20 -2.11
CA PHE A 283 -33.44 26.30 -1.49
C PHE A 283 -33.94 27.32 -2.53
N THR A 284 -33.12 27.51 -3.56
CA THR A 284 -33.37 28.34 -4.75
C THR A 284 -32.71 27.68 -5.94
N ASP A 285 -32.90 28.22 -7.14
CA ASP A 285 -32.22 27.76 -8.35
C ASP A 285 -30.67 27.90 -8.29
N GLU A 286 -30.15 28.68 -7.33
CA GLU A 286 -28.72 28.95 -7.17
C GLU A 286 -28.12 28.31 -5.90
N PHE A 287 -28.92 27.95 -4.89
CA PHE A 287 -28.40 27.47 -3.60
C PHE A 287 -28.95 26.09 -3.27
N GLY A 288 -28.03 25.13 -3.10
CA GLY A 288 -28.33 23.76 -2.71
C GLY A 288 -27.61 23.35 -1.44
N PHE A 289 -28.18 22.38 -0.73
CA PHE A 289 -27.54 21.74 0.41
C PHE A 289 -27.70 20.23 0.36
N ASP A 290 -26.60 19.54 0.63
CA ASP A 290 -26.58 18.09 0.79
C ASP A 290 -26.14 17.71 2.20
N PHE A 291 -26.92 16.84 2.81
CA PHE A 291 -26.53 16.10 4.00
C PHE A 291 -26.46 14.62 3.68
N GLU A 292 -25.25 14.07 3.76
CA GLU A 292 -25.02 12.63 3.68
C GLU A 292 -24.61 12.09 5.05
N TRP A 293 -25.02 10.86 5.34
CA TRP A 293 -24.63 10.21 6.58
C TRP A 293 -24.47 8.70 6.40
N ARG A 294 -23.57 8.13 7.20
CA ARG A 294 -23.42 6.69 7.35
C ARG A 294 -23.23 6.34 8.81
N TRP A 295 -24.09 5.49 9.34
CA TRP A 295 -23.81 4.76 10.56
C TRP A 295 -23.28 3.39 10.19
N GLN A 296 -22.15 3.00 10.76
CA GLN A 296 -21.59 1.68 10.53
C GLN A 296 -21.15 0.99 11.82
N LYS A 297 -21.22 -0.33 11.79
CA LYS A 297 -20.70 -1.23 12.79
C LYS A 297 -19.69 -2.17 12.14
N ASP A 298 -18.44 -2.02 12.54
CA ASP A 298 -17.32 -2.86 12.08
C ASP A 298 -17.03 -3.92 13.13
N LYS A 299 -16.94 -5.18 12.72
CA LYS A 299 -16.49 -6.28 13.55
C LYS A 299 -15.14 -6.74 13.02
N ILE A 300 -14.09 -6.46 13.79
CA ILE A 300 -12.74 -6.91 13.47
C ILE A 300 -12.48 -8.15 14.30
N ARG A 301 -12.15 -9.25 13.65
CA ARG A 301 -11.83 -10.51 14.30
C ARG A 301 -10.49 -11.04 13.84
N ALA A 302 -9.84 -11.76 14.73
CA ALA A 302 -8.64 -12.49 14.41
C ALA A 302 -8.75 -13.89 15.00
N GLU A 303 -8.46 -14.89 14.18
CA GLU A 303 -8.35 -16.28 14.63
C GLU A 303 -6.88 -16.65 14.63
N THR A 304 -6.36 -16.92 15.82
CA THR A 304 -5.04 -17.53 15.99
C THR A 304 -5.20 -19.04 16.05
N THR A 305 -4.21 -19.76 15.57
CA THR A 305 -4.17 -21.21 15.63
C THR A 305 -3.26 -21.65 16.77
N ALA A 306 -3.55 -22.83 17.31
CA ALA A 306 -2.77 -23.35 18.41
C ALA A 306 -1.39 -23.82 17.93
N ILE A 307 -0.33 -23.20 18.44
CA ILE A 307 1.04 -23.69 18.25
C ILE A 307 1.18 -24.94 19.12
N THR A 308 1.03 -26.12 18.51
CA THR A 308 1.17 -27.40 19.24
C THR A 308 2.54 -28.05 19.09
N THR A 309 3.40 -27.54 18.20
CA THR A 309 4.74 -28.06 17.95
C THR A 309 5.76 -26.93 17.82
N VAL A 310 6.43 -26.62 18.94
CA VAL A 310 7.61 -25.77 18.93
C VAL A 310 8.78 -26.65 18.49
N PHE A 311 9.31 -26.45 17.29
CA PHE A 311 10.55 -27.12 16.88
C PHE A 311 11.70 -26.69 17.80
N PRO A 312 12.68 -27.57 18.10
CA PRO A 312 13.78 -27.29 19.03
C PRO A 312 14.64 -26.07 18.66
N PHE A 313 14.50 -25.55 17.43
CA PHE A 313 15.08 -24.28 16.98
C PHE A 313 14.59 -23.05 17.77
N ILE A 314 13.37 -23.05 18.31
CA ILE A 314 12.75 -21.89 19.00
C ILE A 314 12.84 -22.00 20.53
N ALA A 315 13.26 -23.16 21.06
CA ALA A 315 13.29 -23.43 22.50
C ALA A 315 14.12 -22.44 23.36
N PRO A 316 15.26 -21.87 22.89
CA PRO A 316 16.00 -20.87 23.68
C PRO A 316 15.35 -19.48 23.67
N PHE A 317 14.41 -19.21 22.75
CA PHE A 317 13.77 -17.91 22.55
C PHE A 317 12.29 -17.90 22.97
N ALA A 318 11.71 -19.08 23.18
CA ALA A 318 10.36 -19.30 23.70
C ALA A 318 10.45 -19.91 25.11
N THR A 319 10.86 -19.11 26.11
CA THR A 319 10.66 -19.45 27.52
C THR A 319 9.26 -19.09 28.02
N GLY A 320 8.38 -18.57 27.15
CA GLY A 320 6.95 -18.47 27.39
C GLY A 320 6.23 -19.70 26.85
N ASN A 321 5.46 -20.36 27.70
CA ASN A 321 4.52 -21.43 27.34
C ASN A 321 3.60 -20.95 26.20
N SER A 322 3.93 -21.22 24.94
CA SER A 322 3.11 -20.83 23.78
C SER A 322 1.96 -21.82 23.63
N SER A 323 1.12 -21.94 24.66
CA SER A 323 -0.22 -22.51 24.52
C SER A 323 -1.11 -21.46 23.86
N GLY A 324 -0.87 -21.21 22.57
CA GLY A 324 -1.86 -20.53 21.74
C GLY A 324 -3.11 -21.41 21.73
N LEU A 325 -4.21 -20.93 22.29
CA LEU A 325 -5.49 -21.57 22.09
C LEU A 325 -5.99 -21.17 20.69
N GLY A 326 -6.76 -22.03 20.03
CA GLY A 326 -7.52 -21.65 18.84
C GLY A 326 -8.62 -20.65 19.22
N VAL A 327 -8.25 -19.40 19.51
CA VAL A 327 -9.15 -18.36 20.01
C VAL A 327 -9.57 -17.47 18.84
N GLU A 328 -10.88 -17.34 18.66
CA GLU A 328 -11.47 -16.25 17.89
C GLU A 328 -11.60 -15.05 18.81
N LEU A 329 -10.79 -14.01 18.57
CA LEU A 329 -10.92 -12.73 19.25
C LEU A 329 -11.67 -11.75 18.36
N GLY A 330 -12.46 -10.87 18.95
CA GLY A 330 -13.21 -9.89 18.19
C GLY A 330 -13.54 -8.63 18.98
N GLN A 331 -13.50 -7.49 18.29
CA GLN A 331 -13.99 -6.23 18.80
C GLN A 331 -14.95 -5.59 17.80
N ASP A 332 -15.98 -4.96 18.35
CA ASP A 332 -16.97 -4.21 17.59
C ASP A 332 -16.66 -2.71 17.72
N PHE A 333 -16.61 -2.02 16.59
CA PHE A 333 -16.46 -0.58 16.47
C PHE A 333 -17.73 0.03 15.87
N LYS A 334 -18.07 1.24 16.28
CA LYS A 334 -19.27 1.95 15.80
C LYS A 334 -18.92 3.38 15.45
N LYS A 335 -19.28 3.81 14.25
CA LYS A 335 -19.06 5.18 13.80
C LYS A 335 -20.27 5.76 13.11
N PHE A 336 -20.41 7.07 13.29
CA PHE A 336 -21.31 7.92 12.53
C PHE A 336 -20.46 8.90 11.73
N LEU A 337 -20.62 8.87 10.41
CA LEU A 337 -19.83 9.59 9.43
C LEU A 337 -20.76 10.54 8.66
N PRO A 338 -20.85 11.81 9.09
CA PRO A 338 -21.60 12.81 8.34
C PRO A 338 -20.73 13.47 7.26
N ARG A 339 -21.39 13.94 6.20
CA ARG A 339 -20.89 14.93 5.26
C ARG A 339 -21.96 15.99 5.05
N PHE A 340 -21.54 17.25 5.07
CA PHE A 340 -22.38 18.40 4.77
C PHE A 340 -21.75 19.13 3.60
N THR A 341 -22.54 19.46 2.59
CA THR A 341 -22.11 20.25 1.44
C THR A 341 -23.09 21.39 1.24
N LEU A 342 -22.56 22.61 1.13
CA LEU A 342 -23.32 23.78 0.69
C LEU A 342 -22.84 24.14 -0.71
N GLN A 343 -23.78 24.32 -1.62
CA GLN A 343 -23.52 24.63 -3.03
C GLN A 343 -24.10 25.99 -3.40
N TYR A 344 -23.35 26.73 -4.21
CA TYR A 344 -23.76 27.99 -4.83
C TYR A 344 -23.46 27.97 -6.33
N GLN A 345 -24.52 28.05 -7.14
CA GLN A 345 -24.52 28.03 -8.58
C GLN A 345 -25.12 29.33 -9.13
N PRO A 346 -24.37 30.45 -9.17
CA PRO A 346 -24.88 31.75 -9.64
C PRO A 346 -25.23 31.79 -11.14
N THR A 347 -24.66 30.87 -11.91
CA THR A 347 -24.89 30.72 -13.36
C THR A 347 -24.80 29.23 -13.72
N ASP A 348 -25.27 28.84 -14.90
CA ASP A 348 -25.13 27.46 -15.38
C ASP A 348 -23.66 27.07 -15.57
N GLU A 349 -22.76 28.04 -15.70
CA GLU A 349 -21.33 27.85 -15.92
C GLU A 349 -20.49 27.86 -14.64
N THR A 350 -21.02 28.30 -13.50
CA THR A 350 -20.25 28.48 -12.25
C THR A 350 -20.84 27.68 -11.12
N ASN A 351 -20.02 26.87 -10.46
CA ASN A 351 -20.40 26.17 -9.24
C ASN A 351 -19.33 26.33 -8.16
N VAL A 352 -19.71 26.81 -6.99
CA VAL A 352 -18.84 26.95 -5.80
C VAL A 352 -19.44 26.11 -4.68
N TRP A 353 -18.63 25.33 -3.98
CA TRP A 353 -19.12 24.50 -2.89
C TRP A 353 -18.17 24.50 -1.71
N ALA A 354 -18.72 24.32 -0.51
CA ALA A 354 -17.95 24.05 0.69
C ALA A 354 -18.43 22.73 1.31
N THR A 355 -17.50 21.88 1.75
CA THR A 355 -17.85 20.61 2.40
C THR A 355 -17.10 20.39 3.70
N PHE A 356 -17.79 19.76 4.64
CA PHE A 356 -17.19 19.17 5.84
C PHE A 356 -17.53 17.69 5.86
N SER A 357 -16.56 16.83 6.12
CA SER A 357 -16.80 15.38 6.24
C SER A 357 -15.95 14.70 7.29
N LYS A 358 -16.40 13.52 7.72
CA LYS A 358 -15.62 12.61 8.58
C LYS A 358 -15.41 11.27 7.91
N GLY A 359 -14.19 10.75 8.00
CA GLY A 359 -13.82 9.38 7.68
C GLY A 359 -13.28 8.65 8.90
N ASN A 360 -13.24 7.32 8.84
CA ASN A 360 -12.56 6.48 9.82
C ASN A 360 -11.85 5.31 9.13
N ASN A 361 -10.86 4.76 9.83
CA ASN A 361 -10.33 3.44 9.54
C ASN A 361 -10.46 2.60 10.81
N PRO A 362 -11.15 1.43 10.76
CA PRO A 362 -11.40 0.61 11.93
C PRO A 362 -10.14 0.26 12.74
N GLY A 363 -10.33 -0.18 13.98
CA GLY A 363 -9.24 -0.58 14.87
C GLY A 363 -8.46 -1.78 14.33
N PHE A 364 -7.28 -2.01 14.91
CA PHE A 364 -6.39 -3.10 14.51
C PHE A 364 -6.11 -4.05 15.68
N PHE A 365 -5.98 -5.34 15.38
CA PHE A 365 -5.71 -6.37 16.37
C PHE A 365 -4.20 -6.65 16.46
N ASN A 366 -3.58 -6.38 17.62
CA ASN A 366 -2.18 -6.73 17.90
C ASN A 366 -2.04 -8.21 18.26
N LEU A 367 -2.03 -9.06 17.23
CA LEU A 367 -1.94 -10.51 17.38
C LEU A 367 -0.71 -10.96 18.16
N ASP A 368 0.39 -10.22 18.01
CA ASP A 368 1.66 -10.49 18.64
C ASP A 368 1.61 -10.34 20.18
N LEU A 369 0.67 -9.55 20.72
CA LEU A 369 0.47 -9.44 22.17
C LEU A 369 -0.28 -10.64 22.76
N ILE A 370 -1.13 -11.34 21.98
CA ILE A 370 -1.90 -12.50 22.51
C ILE A 370 -0.96 -13.66 22.81
N THR A 371 0.03 -13.87 21.96
CA THR A 371 0.91 -15.05 22.01
C THR A 371 2.02 -14.92 23.05
N ARG A 372 2.02 -13.84 23.85
CA ARG A 372 3.04 -13.53 24.86
C ARG A 372 2.56 -13.83 26.27
N SER A 373 3.52 -14.14 27.14
CA SER A 373 3.28 -14.23 28.58
C SER A 373 2.89 -12.86 29.14
N GLU A 374 2.19 -12.85 30.29
CA GLU A 374 1.86 -11.60 30.98
C GLU A 374 3.12 -10.81 31.36
N GLU A 375 4.22 -11.51 31.67
CA GLU A 375 5.54 -10.94 31.98
C GLU A 375 6.12 -10.20 30.75
N ASP A 376 6.11 -10.83 29.57
CA ASP A 376 6.58 -10.20 28.33
C ASP A 376 5.71 -8.99 27.96
N ILE A 377 4.39 -9.07 28.14
CA ILE A 377 3.48 -7.94 27.89
C ILE A 377 3.79 -6.78 28.85
N ALA A 378 4.12 -7.07 30.11
CA ALA A 378 4.49 -6.04 31.09
C ALA A 378 5.82 -5.35 30.70
N LEU A 379 6.81 -6.09 30.22
CA LEU A 379 8.07 -5.55 29.72
C LEU A 379 7.87 -4.67 28.48
N VAL A 380 7.02 -5.10 27.55
CA VAL A 380 6.63 -4.29 26.38
C VAL A 380 5.96 -2.98 26.82
N ARG A 381 4.99 -3.05 27.75
CA ARG A 381 4.27 -1.86 28.24
C ARG A 381 5.12 -0.93 29.11
N ALA A 382 6.19 -1.42 29.70
CA ALA A 382 7.14 -0.58 30.42
C ALA A 382 7.88 0.38 29.48
N GLN A 383 8.10 -0.03 28.22
CA GLN A 383 8.71 0.82 27.20
C GLN A 383 7.67 1.55 26.36
N TYR A 384 6.54 0.91 26.07
CA TYR A 384 5.47 1.47 25.25
C TYR A 384 4.11 1.34 25.97
N PRO A 385 3.77 2.29 26.87
CA PRO A 385 2.56 2.21 27.70
C PRO A 385 1.26 2.05 26.92
N ASP A 386 1.19 2.59 25.70
CA ASP A 386 0.03 2.52 24.79
C ASP A 386 -0.02 1.24 23.95
N ALA A 387 0.79 0.23 24.27
CA ALA A 387 0.72 -1.10 23.65
C ALA A 387 -0.59 -1.82 24.05
N LYS A 388 -1.65 -1.52 23.31
CA LYS A 388 -2.99 -2.10 23.46
C LYS A 388 -3.11 -3.38 22.64
N LEU A 389 -3.86 -4.35 23.16
CA LEU A 389 -4.25 -5.53 22.39
C LEU A 389 -5.09 -5.14 21.15
N PHE A 390 -5.88 -4.09 21.30
CA PHE A 390 -6.65 -3.48 20.24
C PHE A 390 -6.23 -2.03 20.06
N ALA A 391 -5.66 -1.71 18.91
CA ALA A 391 -5.41 -0.33 18.52
C ALA A 391 -6.74 0.31 18.11
N ASP A 392 -6.98 1.53 18.58
CA ASP A 392 -8.22 2.26 18.36
C ASP A 392 -8.41 2.67 16.88
N GLU A 393 -9.62 3.11 16.52
CA GLU A 393 -9.93 3.56 15.16
C GLU A 393 -9.23 4.89 14.82
N GLU A 394 -8.74 5.00 13.59
CA GLU A 394 -8.29 6.28 13.06
C GLU A 394 -9.50 7.14 12.69
N SER A 395 -9.33 8.46 12.74
CA SER A 395 -10.35 9.42 12.31
C SER A 395 -9.74 10.45 11.36
N LEU A 396 -10.48 10.79 10.31
CA LEU A 396 -10.14 11.89 9.41
C LEU A 396 -11.26 12.93 9.49
N LYS A 397 -10.91 14.19 9.72
CA LYS A 397 -11.82 15.32 9.50
C LYS A 397 -11.34 16.08 8.28
N ASN A 398 -12.26 16.46 7.40
CA ASN A 398 -11.96 17.16 6.17
C ASN A 398 -12.81 18.42 6.05
N TYR A 399 -12.18 19.50 5.58
CA TYR A 399 -12.79 20.77 5.23
C TYR A 399 -12.31 21.15 3.83
N GLU A 400 -13.24 21.36 2.90
CA GLU A 400 -12.90 21.76 1.53
C GLU A 400 -13.74 22.93 1.06
N LEU A 401 -13.15 23.74 0.18
CA LEU A 401 -13.80 24.78 -0.59
C LEU A 401 -13.38 24.58 -2.05
N GLY A 402 -14.36 24.43 -2.94
CA GLY A 402 -14.12 24.19 -4.35
C GLY A 402 -14.88 25.14 -5.26
N TRP A 403 -14.35 25.28 -6.48
CA TRP A 403 -14.89 26.11 -7.55
C TRP A 403 -14.71 25.40 -8.89
N LYS A 404 -15.82 25.24 -9.61
CA LYS A 404 -15.90 24.75 -10.99
C LYS A 404 -16.42 25.87 -11.87
N GLN A 405 -15.82 25.98 -13.05
CA GLN A 405 -16.16 27.03 -14.00
C GLN A 405 -16.09 26.50 -15.42
N GLU A 406 -17.10 26.81 -16.23
CA GLU A 406 -17.06 26.75 -17.68
C GLU A 406 -16.80 28.16 -18.26
N LEU A 407 -16.04 28.22 -19.35
CA LEU A 407 -15.61 29.45 -20.01
C LEU A 407 -15.65 29.25 -21.54
N LEU A 408 -15.72 30.36 -22.28
CA LEU A 408 -15.58 30.38 -23.74
C LEU A 408 -16.58 29.46 -24.46
N ASP A 409 -17.88 29.58 -24.13
CA ASP A 409 -18.93 28.71 -24.69
C ASP A 409 -18.63 27.21 -24.48
N ARG A 410 -18.22 26.87 -23.25
CA ARG A 410 -17.84 25.50 -22.82
C ARG A 410 -16.60 24.93 -23.50
N ARG A 411 -15.82 25.77 -24.19
CA ARG A 411 -14.54 25.36 -24.78
C ARG A 411 -13.43 25.25 -23.75
N ALA A 412 -13.57 25.83 -22.57
CA ALA A 412 -12.66 25.61 -21.46
C ALA A 412 -13.43 25.39 -20.16
N ASN A 413 -12.90 24.55 -19.29
CA ASN A 413 -13.39 24.44 -17.92
C ASN A 413 -12.26 24.14 -16.95
N PHE A 414 -12.49 24.43 -15.68
CA PHE A 414 -11.59 24.03 -14.61
C PHE A 414 -12.34 23.70 -13.32
N SER A 415 -11.65 22.98 -12.44
CA SER A 415 -11.98 22.74 -11.05
C SER A 415 -10.79 23.16 -10.19
N LEU A 416 -11.01 23.99 -9.18
CA LEU A 416 -10.04 24.40 -8.18
C LEU A 416 -10.58 24.05 -6.79
N VAL A 417 -9.80 23.36 -5.97
CA VAL A 417 -10.18 22.95 -4.62
C VAL A 417 -9.08 23.33 -3.65
N GLY A 418 -9.43 23.94 -2.53
CA GLY A 418 -8.56 24.07 -1.36
C GLY A 418 -9.09 23.20 -0.24
N TYR A 419 -8.20 22.51 0.48
CA TYR A 419 -8.58 21.58 1.53
C TYR A 419 -7.69 21.64 2.78
N PHE A 420 -8.27 21.24 3.90
CA PHE A 420 -7.58 20.96 5.15
C PHE A 420 -8.14 19.68 5.78
N MET A 421 -7.24 18.74 6.06
CA MET A 421 -7.54 17.46 6.67
C MET A 421 -6.73 17.27 7.95
N GLN A 422 -7.39 16.69 8.95
CA GLN A 422 -6.77 16.28 10.21
C GLN A 422 -6.96 14.78 10.37
N TRP A 423 -5.86 14.03 10.25
CA TRP A 423 -5.84 12.59 10.48
C TRP A 423 -5.34 12.34 11.89
N THR A 424 -6.21 11.82 12.76
CA THR A 424 -5.89 11.56 14.16
C THR A 424 -5.94 10.07 14.50
N ASN A 425 -5.16 9.70 15.51
CA ASN A 425 -4.96 8.32 15.96
C ASN A 425 -4.45 7.40 14.84
N GLN A 426 -3.66 7.96 13.91
CA GLN A 426 -2.95 7.25 12.85
C GLN A 426 -2.14 6.10 13.45
N LYS A 427 -2.27 4.92 12.85
CA LYS A 427 -1.55 3.72 13.27
C LYS A 427 -0.21 3.62 12.55
N THR A 428 0.85 3.31 13.28
CA THR A 428 2.15 2.91 12.73
C THR A 428 2.54 1.51 13.21
N ARG A 429 3.58 0.93 12.62
CA ARG A 429 4.23 -0.28 13.15
C ARG A 429 5.49 0.09 13.92
N THR A 430 5.68 -0.49 15.09
CA THR A 430 6.93 -0.41 15.85
C THR A 430 7.39 -1.80 16.31
N GLY A 431 8.70 -1.94 16.51
CA GLY A 431 9.34 -3.11 17.09
C GLY A 431 9.91 -2.76 18.47
N VAL A 432 9.46 -3.43 19.52
CA VAL A 432 9.91 -3.23 20.91
C VAL A 432 10.79 -4.41 21.31
N ALA A 433 12.09 -4.18 21.48
CA ALA A 433 13.00 -5.18 22.05
C ALA A 433 13.03 -5.06 23.57
N PHE A 434 13.04 -6.19 24.28
CA PHE A 434 13.05 -6.19 25.75
C PHE A 434 13.90 -7.34 26.30
N ASP A 435 14.58 -7.07 27.42
CA ASP A 435 15.38 -8.06 28.13
C ASP A 435 14.53 -8.73 29.23
N ARG A 436 14.58 -10.06 29.29
CA ARG A 436 13.93 -10.84 30.35
C ARG A 436 14.84 -10.97 31.57
N PRO A 437 14.29 -11.21 32.77
CA PRO A 437 15.09 -11.40 33.98
C PRO A 437 16.12 -12.54 33.91
N ASP A 438 15.92 -13.52 33.03
CA ASP A 438 16.85 -14.63 32.79
C ASP A 438 18.02 -14.29 31.85
N GLY A 439 18.08 -13.05 31.36
CA GLY A 439 19.10 -12.57 30.42
C GLY A 439 18.80 -12.89 28.95
N SER A 440 17.67 -13.54 28.64
CA SER A 440 17.21 -13.72 27.26
C SER A 440 16.56 -12.44 26.72
N GLN A 441 16.53 -12.30 25.39
CA GLN A 441 15.87 -11.17 24.71
C GLN A 441 14.55 -11.59 24.06
N GLY A 442 13.58 -10.69 24.10
CA GLY A 442 12.32 -10.76 23.36
C GLY A 442 12.18 -9.56 22.43
N ILE A 443 11.41 -9.73 21.36
CA ILE A 443 11.04 -8.66 20.43
C ILE A 443 9.54 -8.73 20.20
N ALA A 444 8.85 -7.59 20.22
CA ALA A 444 7.44 -7.41 19.92
C ALA A 444 7.21 -6.48 18.73
N ASN A 445 6.50 -6.96 17.70
CA ASN A 445 6.09 -6.18 16.54
C ASN A 445 4.64 -5.74 16.72
N LEU A 446 4.43 -4.46 16.97
CA LEU A 446 3.15 -3.89 17.35
C LEU A 446 2.66 -2.90 16.30
N VAL A 447 1.34 -2.82 16.15
CA VAL A 447 0.68 -1.68 15.54
C VAL A 447 0.20 -0.78 16.66
N VAL A 448 0.70 0.44 16.70
CA VAL A 448 0.42 1.42 17.75
C VAL A 448 -0.26 2.63 17.13
N GLY A 449 -1.32 3.11 17.77
CA GLY A 449 -2.04 4.32 17.39
C GLY A 449 -1.58 5.52 18.21
N GLY A 450 -2.33 6.61 18.14
CA GLY A 450 -2.07 7.84 18.88
C GLY A 450 -1.57 8.98 18.00
N TYR A 451 -0.93 8.66 16.87
CA TYR A 451 -0.28 9.68 16.06
C TYR A 451 -1.23 10.54 15.25
N SER A 452 -0.76 11.71 14.83
CA SER A 452 -1.56 12.63 14.03
C SER A 452 -0.77 13.25 12.87
N THR A 453 -1.47 13.48 11.76
CA THR A 453 -0.96 14.18 10.57
C THR A 453 -1.97 15.23 10.14
N ASP A 454 -1.52 16.47 10.01
CA ASP A 454 -2.30 17.55 9.38
C ASP A 454 -1.88 17.66 7.91
N ILE A 455 -2.86 17.82 7.03
CA ILE A 455 -2.66 17.92 5.58
C ILE A 455 -3.45 19.11 5.06
N TYR A 456 -2.80 20.04 4.37
CA TYR A 456 -3.49 21.11 3.65
C TYR A 456 -2.94 21.25 2.25
N GLY A 457 -3.79 21.69 1.34
CA GLY A 457 -3.41 21.73 -0.05
C GLY A 457 -4.39 22.44 -0.96
N ALA A 458 -4.00 22.50 -2.22
CA ALA A 458 -4.84 22.97 -3.29
C ALA A 458 -4.65 22.08 -4.54
N GLU A 459 -5.76 21.78 -5.20
CA GLU A 459 -5.82 20.98 -6.41
C GLU A 459 -6.50 21.76 -7.53
N PHE A 460 -5.86 21.78 -8.69
CA PHE A 460 -6.38 22.35 -9.92
C PHE A 460 -6.45 21.25 -10.99
N GLU A 461 -7.58 21.18 -11.68
CA GLU A 461 -7.79 20.41 -12.90
C GLU A 461 -8.42 21.32 -13.96
N GLY A 462 -7.94 21.25 -15.20
CA GLY A 462 -8.51 22.04 -16.27
C GLY A 462 -8.37 21.40 -17.64
N ASN A 463 -9.33 21.70 -18.51
CA ASN A 463 -9.29 21.33 -19.92
C ASN A 463 -9.67 22.50 -20.81
N ALA A 464 -9.12 22.55 -22.03
CA ALA A 464 -9.44 23.56 -23.01
C ALA A 464 -9.33 23.02 -24.45
N ALA A 465 -10.37 23.21 -25.26
CA ALA A 465 -10.32 23.15 -26.72
C ALA A 465 -9.88 24.52 -27.25
N VAL A 466 -8.57 24.75 -27.28
CA VAL A 466 -7.93 26.03 -27.63
C VAL A 466 -8.26 26.45 -29.06
N THR A 467 -8.23 25.49 -29.99
CA THR A 467 -8.71 25.63 -31.38
C THR A 467 -9.56 24.41 -31.74
N GLU A 468 -10.04 24.31 -32.99
CA GLU A 468 -10.70 23.11 -33.50
C GLU A 468 -9.76 21.89 -33.54
N ASN A 469 -8.45 22.15 -33.68
CA ASN A 469 -7.43 21.12 -33.79
C ASN A 469 -6.64 20.88 -32.50
N LEU A 470 -6.63 21.83 -31.56
CA LEU A 470 -5.77 21.80 -30.37
C LEU A 470 -6.57 21.70 -29.08
N THR A 471 -6.29 20.65 -28.30
CA THR A 471 -6.80 20.46 -26.94
C THR A 471 -5.67 20.42 -25.91
N LEU A 472 -5.93 21.00 -24.75
CA LEU A 472 -5.04 21.01 -23.59
C LEU A 472 -5.75 20.41 -22.38
N ASN A 473 -5.02 19.64 -21.59
CA ASN A 473 -5.42 19.19 -20.26
C ASN A 473 -4.28 19.50 -19.29
N ALA A 474 -4.61 19.94 -18.08
CA ALA A 474 -3.63 20.19 -17.05
C ALA A 474 -4.17 19.83 -15.67
N THR A 475 -3.30 19.32 -14.81
CA THR A 475 -3.54 19.13 -13.39
C THR A 475 -2.36 19.66 -12.59
N LEU A 476 -2.64 20.23 -11.42
CA LEU A 476 -1.63 20.69 -10.47
C LEU A 476 -2.14 20.43 -9.05
N ASN A 477 -1.28 19.86 -8.22
CA ASN A 477 -1.56 19.60 -6.83
C ASN A 477 -0.43 20.16 -5.97
N TYR A 478 -0.81 20.92 -4.95
CA TYR A 478 0.03 21.29 -3.82
C TYR A 478 -0.53 20.61 -2.58
N SER A 479 0.29 19.82 -1.86
CA SER A 479 -0.15 19.11 -0.66
C SER A 479 0.96 19.11 0.40
N ASP A 480 0.79 19.88 1.46
CA ASP A 480 1.71 19.92 2.59
C ASP A 480 1.12 19.09 3.74
N ALA A 481 1.73 17.93 3.98
CA ALA A 481 1.40 17.04 5.08
C ALA A 481 2.52 17.07 6.12
N GLN A 482 2.15 17.18 7.39
CA GLN A 482 3.10 17.24 8.51
C GLN A 482 2.63 16.40 9.68
N PHE A 483 3.53 15.56 10.19
CA PHE A 483 3.34 14.86 11.45
C PHE A 483 3.21 15.88 12.60
N GLN A 484 2.27 15.65 13.53
CA GLN A 484 2.03 16.54 14.68
C GLN A 484 2.40 15.88 16.02
N ASP A 485 2.14 14.59 16.13
CA ASP A 485 2.48 13.74 17.27
C ASP A 485 2.92 12.41 16.67
N PHE A 486 4.21 12.24 16.36
CA PHE A 486 4.73 11.04 15.71
C PHE A 486 6.10 10.64 16.25
N ASP A 487 6.17 9.44 16.81
CA ASP A 487 7.44 8.82 17.20
C ASP A 487 8.09 8.21 15.95
N CYS A 488 9.35 8.57 15.71
CA CYS A 488 10.10 8.00 14.60
C CYS A 488 10.34 6.50 14.88
N GLY A 489 9.76 5.61 14.08
CA GLY A 489 9.99 4.17 14.24
C GLY A 489 11.47 3.75 14.07
N PHE A 490 11.81 2.56 14.59
CA PHE A 490 13.17 2.00 14.57
C PHE A 490 14.24 2.90 15.24
N SER A 491 13.82 3.79 16.13
CA SER A 491 14.71 4.60 16.99
C SER A 491 14.63 4.18 18.45
N ASP A 492 13.70 3.29 18.79
CA ASP A 492 13.25 3.00 20.15
C ASP A 492 14.37 2.35 20.98
N ASP A 493 15.27 1.60 20.32
CA ASP A 493 16.49 1.06 20.93
C ASP A 493 17.61 2.11 21.06
N PHE A 494 17.48 3.30 20.46
CA PHE A 494 18.59 4.22 20.16
C PHE A 494 18.20 5.69 20.41
N ALA A 495 18.51 6.20 21.60
CA ALA A 495 18.06 7.53 22.04
C ALA A 495 19.18 8.59 22.14
N PRO A 496 18.90 9.87 21.80
CA PRO A 496 19.56 11.01 22.42
C PRO A 496 19.25 11.03 23.92
N ALA A 497 20.09 11.68 24.73
CA ALA A 497 19.85 11.79 26.17
C ALA A 497 18.81 12.89 26.52
N ASP A 498 17.67 12.93 25.86
CA ASP A 498 16.47 13.62 26.35
C ASP A 498 15.66 12.71 27.29
N ALA A 499 14.84 13.34 28.16
CA ALA A 499 14.38 12.76 29.44
C ALA A 499 13.62 11.43 29.34
N ASP A 500 13.04 11.12 28.17
CA ASP A 500 12.15 9.96 27.97
C ASP A 500 12.67 8.95 26.90
N GLY A 501 13.77 9.24 26.20
CA GLY A 501 14.45 8.29 25.31
C GLY A 501 13.80 8.00 23.94
N VAL A 502 12.86 8.82 23.45
CA VAL A 502 12.14 8.61 22.17
C VAL A 502 12.49 9.69 21.14
N VAL A 503 12.80 9.29 19.90
CA VAL A 503 13.05 10.25 18.79
C VAL A 503 11.73 10.68 18.17
N ARG A 504 11.48 11.99 18.12
CA ARG A 504 10.24 12.61 17.61
C ARG A 504 10.41 13.12 16.18
N CYS A 505 9.38 12.92 15.35
CA CYS A 505 9.33 13.31 13.95
C CYS A 505 8.29 14.42 13.70
N ASP A 506 7.89 15.14 14.74
CA ASP A 506 6.92 16.22 14.65
C ASP A 506 7.41 17.32 13.70
N GLY A 507 6.55 17.77 12.79
CA GLY A 507 6.86 18.72 11.71
C GLY A 507 7.47 18.09 10.45
N ASN A 508 7.88 16.81 10.49
CA ASN A 508 8.38 16.12 9.30
C ASN A 508 7.25 15.78 8.32
N GLN A 509 7.62 15.67 7.06
CA GLN A 509 6.73 15.31 5.97
C GLN A 509 6.60 13.78 5.87
N PRO A 510 5.39 13.23 5.61
CA PRO A 510 5.20 11.81 5.38
C PRO A 510 6.05 11.26 4.21
N VAL A 511 6.49 10.02 4.40
CA VAL A 511 7.29 9.26 3.42
C VAL A 511 6.54 9.15 2.09
N GLN A 512 7.25 9.30 0.97
CA GLN A 512 6.68 9.18 -0.38
C GLN A 512 5.54 10.17 -0.70
N PHE A 513 5.37 11.24 0.07
CA PHE A 513 4.28 12.21 -0.10
C PHE A 513 4.80 13.54 -0.68
N PRO A 514 4.84 13.74 -2.01
CA PRO A 514 5.43 14.94 -2.62
C PRO A 514 4.56 16.18 -2.40
N LYS A 515 5.19 17.33 -2.08
CA LYS A 515 4.45 18.60 -1.95
C LYS A 515 3.84 19.10 -3.24
N TRP A 516 4.47 18.82 -4.37
CA TRP A 516 4.02 19.25 -5.68
C TRP A 516 3.93 18.04 -6.61
N SER A 517 2.80 17.91 -7.27
CA SER A 517 2.60 16.97 -8.38
C SER A 517 1.71 17.61 -9.42
N GLY A 518 1.76 17.10 -10.65
CA GLY A 518 0.93 17.64 -11.71
C GLY A 518 1.15 16.92 -13.02
N SER A 519 0.28 17.21 -13.98
CA SER A 519 0.41 16.69 -15.33
C SER A 519 -0.08 17.72 -16.33
N PHE A 520 0.38 17.61 -17.57
CA PHE A 520 -0.22 18.31 -18.68
C PHE A 520 -0.23 17.41 -19.91
N ALA A 521 -1.18 17.67 -20.79
CA ALA A 521 -1.25 17.02 -22.09
C ALA A 521 -1.70 18.01 -23.15
N THR A 522 -1.10 17.87 -24.31
CA THR A 522 -1.45 18.61 -25.52
C THR A 522 -1.75 17.61 -26.61
N THR A 523 -2.92 17.73 -27.22
CA THR A 523 -3.32 16.89 -28.36
C THR A 523 -3.67 17.79 -29.54
N TRP A 524 -2.99 17.57 -30.65
CA TRP A 524 -3.33 18.13 -31.95
C TRP A 524 -3.98 17.04 -32.79
N THR A 525 -5.13 17.33 -33.40
CA THR A 525 -5.84 16.43 -34.32
C THR A 525 -6.27 17.21 -35.55
N ASP A 526 -6.04 16.68 -36.74
CA ASP A 526 -6.41 17.31 -38.00
C ASP A 526 -6.54 16.28 -39.12
N ASN A 527 -7.15 16.66 -40.24
CA ASN A 527 -7.33 15.76 -41.38
C ASN A 527 -6.01 15.54 -42.12
N LEU A 528 -5.68 14.28 -42.41
CA LEU A 528 -4.52 13.94 -43.22
C LEU A 528 -4.88 13.89 -44.71
N SER A 529 -5.87 13.08 -45.06
CA SER A 529 -6.36 12.91 -46.43
C SER A 529 -7.60 12.02 -46.47
N GLY A 530 -8.66 12.46 -47.16
CA GLY A 530 -9.90 11.70 -47.25
C GLY A 530 -10.48 11.45 -45.85
N ASN A 531 -10.79 10.19 -45.54
CA ASN A 531 -11.34 9.80 -44.23
C ASN A 531 -10.27 9.53 -43.17
N TRP A 532 -9.00 9.82 -43.46
CA TRP A 532 -7.91 9.64 -42.52
C TRP A 532 -7.62 10.93 -41.78
N ASP A 533 -7.64 10.84 -40.45
CA ASP A 533 -7.17 11.89 -39.56
C ASP A 533 -5.80 11.50 -38.99
N TYR A 534 -4.99 12.52 -38.64
CA TYR A 534 -3.77 12.32 -37.88
C TYR A 534 -3.87 13.02 -36.52
N PHE A 535 -3.16 12.48 -35.54
CA PHE A 535 -3.02 13.12 -34.24
C PHE A 535 -1.58 13.12 -33.77
N ILE A 536 -1.23 14.13 -32.97
CA ILE A 536 0.03 14.22 -32.23
C ILE A 536 -0.34 14.55 -30.79
N ARG A 537 0.15 13.73 -29.86
CA ARG A 537 -0.03 13.95 -28.42
C ARG A 537 1.31 14.02 -27.72
N PHE A 538 1.52 15.10 -26.98
CA PHE A 538 2.62 15.26 -26.05
C PHE A 538 2.06 15.38 -24.63
N ASP A 539 2.55 14.56 -23.71
CA ASP A 539 2.12 14.61 -22.32
C ASP A 539 3.32 14.56 -21.36
N GLY A 540 3.18 15.24 -20.22
CA GLY A 540 4.20 15.36 -19.18
C GLY A 540 3.58 15.17 -17.81
N THR A 541 4.27 14.42 -16.93
CA THR A 541 3.91 14.28 -15.52
C THR A 541 5.08 14.68 -14.64
N TYR A 542 4.79 15.48 -13.62
CA TYR A 542 5.73 15.91 -12.61
C TYR A 542 5.40 15.28 -11.27
N THR A 543 6.43 14.78 -10.58
CA THR A 543 6.33 14.41 -9.17
C THR A 543 7.50 14.99 -8.41
N GLY A 544 7.21 15.79 -7.38
CA GLY A 544 8.23 16.45 -6.58
C GLY A 544 9.10 15.49 -5.75
N LYS A 545 10.05 16.08 -5.03
CA LYS A 545 10.89 15.41 -4.03
C LYS A 545 10.03 14.57 -3.07
N ARG A 546 10.51 13.38 -2.72
CA ARG A 546 9.88 12.45 -1.78
C ARG A 546 10.89 11.92 -0.78
N TYR A 547 10.60 12.06 0.50
CA TYR A 547 11.43 11.47 1.55
C TYR A 547 11.29 9.95 1.57
N THR A 548 12.38 9.28 1.95
CA THR A 548 12.49 7.81 2.01
C THR A 548 12.33 7.25 3.42
N ASP A 549 12.21 8.13 4.42
CA ASP A 549 12.03 7.79 5.83
C ASP A 549 11.27 8.90 6.59
N GLU A 550 10.67 8.53 7.71
CA GLU A 550 9.91 9.39 8.62
C GLU A 550 10.75 10.52 9.23
N LYS A 551 12.07 10.31 9.37
CA LYS A 551 13.02 11.29 9.90
C LYS A 551 13.39 12.37 8.87
N ASN A 552 13.01 12.18 7.61
CA ASN A 552 13.30 13.07 6.50
C ASN A 552 14.81 13.25 6.24
N PHE A 553 15.63 12.26 6.60
CA PHE A 553 17.09 12.32 6.41
C PHE A 553 17.48 12.19 4.95
N SER A 554 16.82 11.30 4.23
CA SER A 554 17.10 11.04 2.82
C SER A 554 15.87 11.21 1.93
N TRP A 555 16.10 11.52 0.66
CA TRP A 555 15.03 11.71 -0.31
C TRP A 555 15.45 11.36 -1.73
N ILE A 556 14.47 10.93 -2.54
CA ILE A 556 14.62 10.85 -3.99
C ILE A 556 14.25 12.19 -4.63
N GLY A 557 14.88 12.49 -5.76
CA GLY A 557 14.69 13.74 -6.49
C GLY A 557 13.29 13.87 -7.09
N ALA A 558 13.02 15.05 -7.65
CA ALA A 558 11.82 15.29 -8.44
C ALA A 558 11.96 14.65 -9.82
N GLN A 559 10.87 14.09 -10.35
CA GLN A 559 10.83 13.36 -11.61
C GLN A 559 9.96 14.07 -12.64
N TRP A 560 10.42 14.08 -13.89
CA TRP A 560 9.62 14.48 -15.04
C TRP A 560 9.51 13.34 -16.06
N LEU A 561 8.32 12.82 -16.27
CA LEU A 561 8.05 11.81 -17.30
C LEU A 561 7.30 12.44 -18.47
N PHE A 562 7.98 12.52 -19.61
CA PHE A 562 7.40 13.01 -20.85
C PHE A 562 7.16 11.87 -21.85
N ASN A 563 6.02 11.90 -22.54
CA ASN A 563 5.67 10.93 -23.56
C ASN A 563 5.25 11.65 -24.85
N LEU A 564 5.50 11.01 -25.97
CA LEU A 564 5.09 11.49 -27.30
C LEU A 564 4.40 10.34 -28.05
N ARG A 565 3.27 10.66 -28.69
CA ARG A 565 2.52 9.71 -29.52
C ARG A 565 2.09 10.42 -30.79
N ALA A 566 2.20 9.73 -31.91
CA ALA A 566 1.67 10.22 -33.18
C ALA A 566 1.07 9.06 -33.96
N GLY A 567 -0.05 9.29 -34.62
CA GLY A 567 -0.73 8.23 -35.33
C GLY A 567 -1.72 8.74 -36.36
N VAL A 568 -2.23 7.81 -37.14
CA VAL A 568 -3.29 8.01 -38.13
C VAL A 568 -4.46 7.09 -37.80
N THR A 569 -5.66 7.57 -38.06
CA THR A 569 -6.89 6.82 -37.80
C THR A 569 -7.91 7.05 -38.90
N ASP A 570 -8.62 6.00 -39.26
CA ASP A 570 -9.89 6.07 -39.98
C ASP A 570 -11.01 5.45 -39.10
N GLU A 571 -12.14 5.10 -39.70
CA GLU A 571 -13.29 4.46 -39.01
C GLU A 571 -12.97 3.10 -38.37
N ASN A 572 -12.10 2.30 -38.99
CA ASN A 572 -11.89 0.90 -38.62
C ASN A 572 -10.49 0.64 -38.08
N LEU A 573 -9.49 1.41 -38.50
CA LEU A 573 -8.08 1.19 -38.22
C LEU A 573 -7.45 2.43 -37.60
N ARG A 574 -6.78 2.23 -36.46
CA ARG A 574 -5.86 3.19 -35.87
C ARG A 574 -4.46 2.60 -35.82
N VAL A 575 -3.47 3.34 -36.30
CA VAL A 575 -2.05 3.01 -36.18
C VAL A 575 -1.33 4.15 -35.48
N GLU A 576 -0.63 3.88 -34.39
CA GLU A 576 0.13 4.87 -33.64
C GLU A 576 1.55 4.39 -33.32
N ALA A 577 2.51 5.30 -33.43
CA ALA A 577 3.84 5.15 -32.86
C ALA A 577 3.91 5.96 -31.56
N PHE A 578 4.64 5.43 -30.58
CA PHE A 578 4.81 6.09 -29.30
C PHE A 578 6.25 5.99 -28.80
N VAL A 579 6.63 6.98 -28.00
CA VAL A 579 7.81 6.96 -27.13
C VAL A 579 7.36 7.34 -25.72
N THR A 580 7.61 6.46 -24.75
CA THR A 580 7.42 6.75 -23.32
C THR A 580 8.74 7.09 -22.67
N ASN A 581 8.72 7.97 -21.67
CA ASN A 581 9.94 8.51 -21.03
C ASN A 581 10.93 9.06 -22.09
N LEU A 582 10.44 10.01 -22.90
CA LEU A 582 11.10 10.56 -24.09
C LEU A 582 12.54 11.06 -23.82
N PHE A 583 12.74 11.74 -22.70
CA PHE A 583 14.04 12.28 -22.30
C PHE A 583 14.87 11.30 -21.45
N ASN A 584 14.36 10.09 -21.21
CA ASN A 584 15.02 9.05 -20.45
C ASN A 584 15.42 9.53 -19.03
N ASP A 585 14.46 10.16 -18.33
CA ASP A 585 14.56 10.51 -16.92
C ASP A 585 14.75 9.21 -16.10
N ASP A 586 15.77 9.21 -15.25
CA ASP A 586 16.26 8.07 -14.48
C ASP A 586 15.98 8.18 -12.98
N GLN A 587 15.12 9.11 -12.56
CA GLN A 587 14.70 9.24 -11.17
C GLN A 587 13.93 8.01 -10.69
N TYR A 588 14.20 7.59 -9.46
CA TYR A 588 13.52 6.46 -8.84
C TYR A 588 12.02 6.72 -8.66
N LEU A 589 11.21 5.68 -8.83
CA LEU A 589 9.75 5.75 -8.68
C LEU A 589 9.35 5.83 -7.20
N ALA A 590 10.11 5.16 -6.34
CA ALA A 590 9.93 5.12 -4.90
C ALA A 590 11.26 4.76 -4.21
N GLY A 591 11.35 5.07 -2.93
CA GLY A 591 12.46 4.70 -2.07
C GLY A 591 12.02 4.60 -0.62
N ASN A 592 12.50 3.59 0.10
CA ASN A 592 12.20 3.41 1.52
C ASN A 592 13.47 2.99 2.25
N ARG A 593 13.62 3.46 3.49
CA ARG A 593 14.61 2.90 4.41
C ARG A 593 14.40 1.39 4.54
N TRP A 594 15.51 0.66 4.46
CA TRP A 594 15.54 -0.80 4.50
C TRP A 594 16.72 -1.27 5.33
N THR A 595 16.61 -2.44 5.95
CA THR A 595 17.78 -3.07 6.59
C THR A 595 18.72 -3.58 5.52
N ASP A 596 20.01 -3.26 5.65
CA ASP A 596 21.04 -3.85 4.80
C ASP A 596 21.43 -5.23 5.36
N PHE A 597 21.16 -6.29 4.61
CA PHE A 597 21.46 -7.68 5.00
C PHE A 597 22.83 -8.17 4.49
N SER A 598 23.59 -7.33 3.79
CA SER A 598 24.87 -7.69 3.16
C SER A 598 26.09 -7.57 4.08
N ALA A 599 25.98 -6.86 5.21
CA ALA A 599 27.11 -6.56 6.09
C ALA A 599 27.16 -7.49 7.32
N ASP A 600 27.80 -8.65 7.15
CA ASP A 600 28.15 -9.52 8.27
C ASP A 600 29.22 -8.86 9.17
N ARG A 601 28.84 -8.50 10.41
CA ARG A 601 29.77 -8.03 11.46
C ARG A 601 30.18 -9.12 12.46
N GLY A 602 29.96 -10.41 12.15
CA GLY A 602 30.45 -11.54 12.95
C GLY A 602 29.68 -11.79 14.25
N GLY A 603 28.43 -11.32 14.35
CA GLY A 603 27.54 -11.61 15.48
C GLY A 603 26.98 -13.03 15.42
N LEU A 604 26.73 -13.64 16.59
CA LEU A 604 26.13 -14.98 16.71
C LEU A 604 24.70 -15.09 16.14
N PHE A 605 24.04 -13.96 15.85
CA PHE A 605 22.71 -13.88 15.25
C PHE A 605 22.61 -12.68 14.28
N PRO A 606 22.10 -12.85 13.05
CA PRO A 606 22.07 -11.80 12.01
C PRO A 606 20.89 -10.80 12.11
N PHE A 607 20.14 -10.76 13.23
CA PHE A 607 18.90 -9.98 13.36
C PHE A 607 19.08 -8.54 13.87
N GLU A 608 20.19 -7.90 13.53
CA GLU A 608 20.50 -6.52 13.93
C GLU A 608 19.84 -5.49 13.00
N PHE A 609 18.51 -5.58 12.84
CA PHE A 609 17.74 -4.81 11.84
C PHE A 609 17.88 -3.28 11.93
N GLY A 610 18.30 -2.74 13.09
CA GLY A 610 18.47 -1.32 13.32
C GLY A 610 19.90 -0.79 13.09
N LEU A 611 20.92 -1.65 13.10
CA LEU A 611 22.32 -1.19 13.08
C LEU A 611 22.85 -0.85 11.69
N GLN A 612 22.27 -1.46 10.65
CA GLN A 612 22.65 -1.27 9.26
C GLN A 612 21.43 -0.88 8.44
N GLN A 613 21.39 0.37 7.98
CA GLN A 613 20.31 0.85 7.12
C GLN A 613 20.85 1.14 5.73
N GLY A 614 20.07 0.77 4.73
CA GLY A 614 20.17 1.21 3.37
C GLY A 614 18.87 1.84 2.90
N ILE A 615 18.82 2.14 1.61
CA ILE A 615 17.62 2.59 0.93
C ILE A 615 17.30 1.58 -0.18
N ALA A 616 16.15 0.92 -0.05
CA ALA A 616 15.59 0.12 -1.13
C ALA A 616 14.89 1.05 -2.12
N LEU A 617 15.22 0.91 -3.41
CA LEU A 617 14.74 1.80 -4.47
C LEU A 617 14.04 1.02 -5.57
N THR A 618 13.01 1.65 -6.14
CA THR A 618 12.33 1.15 -7.33
C THR A 618 12.83 1.91 -8.57
N PRO A 619 13.60 1.27 -9.47
CA PRO A 619 14.11 1.92 -10.66
C PRO A 619 12.98 2.27 -11.65
N PRO A 620 13.09 3.36 -12.41
CA PRO A 620 12.10 3.71 -13.42
C PRO A 620 12.20 2.79 -14.64
N LYS A 621 11.11 2.71 -15.41
CA LYS A 621 11.17 2.18 -16.78
C LYS A 621 11.95 3.19 -17.63
N LYS A 622 13.03 2.72 -18.28
CA LYS A 622 13.79 3.52 -19.25
C LYS A 622 12.94 3.85 -20.47
N ARG A 623 13.45 4.71 -21.35
CA ARG A 623 12.76 5.08 -22.59
C ARG A 623 12.33 3.85 -23.39
N GLN A 624 11.05 3.79 -23.74
CA GLN A 624 10.49 2.72 -24.56
C GLN A 624 9.87 3.30 -25.82
N PHE A 625 10.04 2.62 -26.94
CA PHE A 625 9.39 2.94 -28.20
C PHE A 625 8.52 1.77 -28.62
N GLY A 626 7.45 2.05 -29.35
CA GLY A 626 6.61 1.00 -29.90
C GLY A 626 5.61 1.50 -30.92
N VAL A 627 4.94 0.55 -31.55
CA VAL A 627 3.85 0.78 -32.47
C VAL A 627 2.65 -0.02 -31.98
N ARG A 628 1.46 0.56 -32.09
CA ARG A 628 0.19 -0.09 -31.77
C ARG A 628 -0.75 0.06 -32.96
N ALA A 629 -1.46 -1.02 -33.27
CA ALA A 629 -2.56 -1.02 -34.21
C ALA A 629 -3.82 -1.55 -33.52
N ALA A 630 -4.96 -0.91 -33.77
CA ALA A 630 -6.26 -1.36 -33.31
C ALA A 630 -7.22 -1.39 -34.51
N TYR A 631 -7.96 -2.48 -34.65
CA TYR A 631 -8.97 -2.67 -35.69
C TYR A 631 -10.33 -2.97 -35.07
N ASN A 632 -11.35 -2.22 -35.45
CA ASN A 632 -12.74 -2.42 -35.05
C ASN A 632 -13.48 -3.17 -36.17
N PHE A 633 -14.10 -4.31 -35.82
CA PHE A 633 -14.85 -5.17 -36.75
C PHE A 633 -16.34 -4.89 -36.76
#